data_AF-A0A1I1Q9M7-F1
#
_entry.id   AF-A0A1I1Q9M7-F1
#
_cell.length_a   1.000
_cell.length_b   1.000
_cell.length_c   1.000
_cell.angle_alpha   90.00
_cell.angle_beta   90.00
_cell.angle_gamma   90.00
#
_symmetry.space_group_name_H-M   'P 1'
#
loop_
_entity.id
_entity.type
_entity.pdbx_description
1 polymer ?
#
loop_
_entity_poly.entity_id
_entity_poly.type
_entity_poly.pdbx_seq_one_letter_code
_entity_poly.pdbx_strand_id
1 'polypeptide(L)'
;MNAAQRLMGYWQAWQDTQSSGDCEGKCLAVKMAAEVADLSETMRLAIDQGWHGPLWDLAEDRHSVALIESFIAAGKPVALVCHAPGVLRHAKGANGRPLVEGKPVTGFTNSEEAAVELTDIVPFLVENELKARGGQYSHGPDWASYVVTDGLLITGQNPASSAEAAQPLLKRLT
;
A
#
# COMPACT_ATOMS: atom_id res chain seq x y z
N MET A 1 26.21 9.18 4.22
CA MET A 1 25.07 8.81 3.36
C MET A 1 23.90 9.72 3.69
N ASN A 2 23.32 10.40 2.70
CA ASN A 2 22.13 11.22 2.89
C ASN A 2 20.84 10.37 2.76
N ALA A 3 19.68 10.95 3.08
CA ALA A 3 18.41 10.24 3.05
C ALA A 3 18.06 9.68 1.66
N ALA A 4 18.38 10.40 0.59
CA ALA A 4 18.20 9.95 -0.80
C ALA A 4 19.07 8.72 -1.13
N GLN A 5 20.31 8.66 -0.65
CA GLN A 5 21.17 7.48 -0.80
C GLN A 5 20.64 6.27 -0.03
N ARG A 6 19.97 6.49 1.12
CA ARG A 6 19.31 5.42 1.87
C ARG A 6 18.04 4.94 1.18
N LEU A 7 17.25 5.84 0.60
CA LEU A 7 16.02 5.50 -0.12
C LEU A 7 16.34 4.79 -1.45
N MET A 8 17.29 5.31 -2.24
CA MET A 8 17.75 4.66 -3.46
C MET A 8 18.50 3.36 -3.15
N GLY A 9 19.25 3.29 -2.04
CA GLY A 9 19.84 2.05 -1.57
C GLY A 9 18.79 1.02 -1.16
N TYR A 10 17.71 1.44 -0.49
CA TYR A 10 16.56 0.59 -0.17
C TYR A 10 15.81 0.13 -1.42
N TRP A 11 15.55 1.04 -2.36
CA TRP A 11 14.86 0.76 -3.62
C TRP A 11 15.67 -0.16 -4.54
N GLN A 12 16.98 0.09 -4.67
CA GLN A 12 17.88 -0.78 -5.43
C GLN A 12 18.02 -2.14 -4.75
N ALA A 13 18.18 -2.19 -3.42
CA ALA A 13 18.17 -3.46 -2.69
C ALA A 13 16.83 -4.19 -2.84
N TRP A 14 15.71 -3.47 -2.89
CA TRP A 14 14.39 -4.05 -3.14
C TRP A 14 14.27 -4.56 -4.57
N GLN A 15 14.72 -3.83 -5.59
CA GLN A 15 14.75 -4.33 -6.97
C GLN A 15 15.66 -5.56 -7.10
N ASP A 16 16.88 -5.48 -6.58
CA ASP A 16 17.88 -6.53 -6.69
C ASP A 16 17.45 -7.80 -5.96
N THR A 17 16.79 -7.65 -4.81
CA THR A 17 16.33 -8.80 -4.04
C THR A 17 14.94 -9.27 -4.41
N GLN A 18 14.00 -8.43 -4.83
CA GLN A 18 12.58 -8.79 -4.97
C GLN A 18 12.04 -8.72 -6.42
N SER A 19 12.75 -8.06 -7.36
CA SER A 19 12.33 -7.95 -8.77
C SER A 19 13.11 -8.86 -9.72
N SER A 20 14.16 -9.53 -9.25
CA SER A 20 14.93 -10.49 -10.03
C SER A 20 14.30 -11.89 -9.97
N GLY A 21 13.44 -12.20 -10.95
CA GLY A 21 13.28 -13.49 -11.65
C GLY A 21 13.19 -14.84 -10.92
N ASP A 22 13.29 -14.93 -9.60
CA ASP A 22 13.24 -16.17 -8.83
C ASP A 22 11.97 -16.19 -7.98
N CYS A 23 11.06 -17.09 -8.36
CA CYS A 23 9.71 -17.15 -7.86
C CYS A 23 9.59 -17.80 -6.48
N GLU A 24 10.67 -18.37 -5.94
CA GLU A 24 10.68 -19.07 -4.65
C GLU A 24 11.10 -18.12 -3.50
N GLY A 25 10.11 -17.63 -2.75
CA GLY A 25 10.35 -17.22 -1.35
C GLY A 25 10.38 -15.72 -1.02
N LYS A 26 9.66 -14.86 -1.74
CA LYS A 26 9.71 -13.41 -1.49
C LYS A 26 8.32 -12.78 -1.38
N CYS A 27 7.92 -12.51 -0.13
CA CYS A 27 6.70 -11.80 0.22
C CYS A 27 6.77 -10.36 -0.33
N LEU A 28 5.78 -9.94 -1.11
CA LEU A 28 5.69 -8.53 -1.50
C LEU A 28 5.14 -7.73 -0.32
N ALA A 29 6.06 -7.21 0.49
CA ALA A 29 5.76 -6.04 1.29
C ALA A 29 5.65 -4.86 0.33
N VAL A 30 4.44 -4.53 -0.11
CA VAL A 30 4.20 -3.25 -0.81
C VAL A 30 4.15 -2.15 0.25
N LYS A 31 5.32 -1.81 0.81
CA LYS A 31 5.55 -0.48 1.36
C LYS A 31 5.86 0.44 0.18
N MET A 32 4.82 0.90 -0.51
CA MET A 32 4.99 1.98 -1.50
C MET A 32 5.38 3.20 -0.68
N ALA A 33 6.67 3.51 -0.77
CA ALA A 33 7.47 4.00 0.33
C ALA A 33 7.14 5.44 0.75
N ALA A 34 7.37 5.67 2.06
CA ALA A 34 7.50 6.96 2.72
C ALA A 34 6.26 7.87 2.70
N GLU A 35 5.58 7.92 3.84
CA GLU A 35 4.97 9.12 4.42
C GLU A 35 4.69 10.27 3.44
N VAL A 36 3.45 10.32 2.96
CA VAL A 36 2.91 11.48 2.23
C VAL A 36 2.89 12.75 3.11
N ALA A 37 3.17 12.63 4.43
CA ALA A 37 3.06 13.72 5.40
C ALA A 37 4.38 14.37 5.86
N ASP A 38 5.58 13.83 5.57
CA ASP A 38 6.82 14.46 6.10
C ASP A 38 7.29 15.68 5.27
N LEU A 39 6.82 15.85 4.02
CA LEU A 39 7.24 16.98 3.14
C LEU A 39 8.77 17.18 3.08
N SER A 40 9.55 16.11 3.28
CA SER A 40 11.00 16.17 3.25
C SER A 40 11.51 16.71 1.92
N GLU A 41 12.73 17.25 1.89
CA GLU A 41 13.34 17.77 0.67
C GLU A 41 13.38 16.71 -0.45
N THR A 42 13.54 15.44 -0.08
CA THR A 42 13.48 14.31 -1.03
C THR A 42 12.08 14.09 -1.61
N MET A 43 11.04 14.23 -0.80
CA MET A 43 9.65 14.15 -1.26
C MET A 43 9.29 15.32 -2.17
N ARG A 44 9.75 16.53 -1.83
CA ARG A 44 9.58 17.73 -2.67
C ARG A 44 10.20 17.54 -4.06
N LEU A 45 11.42 17.01 -4.13
CA LEU A 45 12.09 16.72 -5.40
C LEU A 45 11.38 15.63 -6.20
N ALA A 46 10.79 14.62 -5.56
CA ALA A 46 9.99 13.60 -6.24
C ALA A 46 8.72 14.22 -6.86
N ILE A 47 8.05 15.11 -6.12
CA ILE A 47 6.89 15.89 -6.59
C ILE A 47 7.27 16.78 -7.78
N ASP A 48 8.39 17.48 -7.70
CA ASP A 48 8.89 18.31 -8.80
C ASP A 48 9.26 17.50 -10.05
N GLN A 49 9.61 16.22 -9.89
CA GLN A 49 9.87 15.27 -10.98
C GLN A 49 8.60 14.56 -11.49
N GLY A 50 7.43 14.94 -10.99
CA GLY A 50 6.13 14.47 -11.46
C GLY A 50 5.58 13.25 -10.73
N TRP A 51 6.14 12.86 -9.59
CA TRP A 51 5.56 11.83 -8.71
C TRP A 51 4.58 12.48 -7.73
N HIS A 52 3.31 12.09 -7.75
CA HIS A 52 2.26 12.73 -6.95
C HIS A 52 1.79 11.86 -5.79
N GLY A 53 2.28 10.62 -5.72
CA GLY A 53 1.99 9.71 -4.63
C GLY A 53 1.12 8.53 -5.02
N PRO A 54 0.90 7.59 -4.08
CA PRO A 54 0.27 6.32 -4.39
C PRO A 54 -1.11 6.42 -5.03
N LEU A 55 -1.89 7.43 -4.66
CA LEU A 55 -3.24 7.61 -5.15
C LEU A 55 -3.30 8.15 -6.58
N TRP A 56 -2.29 8.88 -7.04
CA TRP A 56 -2.27 9.45 -8.38
C TRP A 56 -1.58 8.53 -9.37
N ASP A 57 -0.39 8.05 -9.01
CA ASP A 57 0.46 7.37 -9.98
C ASP A 57 0.20 5.87 -9.99
N LEU A 58 0.22 5.24 -8.81
CA LEU A 58 0.18 3.78 -8.71
C LEU A 58 -1.21 3.21 -8.78
N ALA A 59 -2.19 3.93 -8.25
CA ALA A 59 -3.58 3.49 -8.27
C ALA A 59 -4.13 3.48 -9.69
N GLU A 60 -3.59 4.30 -10.59
CA GLU A 60 -4.00 4.37 -11.99
C GLU A 60 -3.03 3.65 -12.95
N ASP A 61 -1.84 3.24 -12.48
CA ASP A 61 -0.89 2.46 -13.28
C ASP A 61 -1.27 0.98 -13.40
N ARG A 62 -1.47 0.52 -14.64
CA ARG A 62 -1.86 -0.86 -14.93
C ARG A 62 -0.80 -1.89 -14.56
N HIS A 63 0.49 -1.53 -14.56
CA HIS A 63 1.55 -2.47 -14.19
C HIS A 63 1.56 -2.71 -12.69
N SER A 64 1.39 -1.66 -11.88
CA SER A 64 1.22 -1.71 -10.43
C SER A 64 0.05 -2.62 -10.06
N VAL A 65 -1.11 -2.41 -10.68
CA VAL A 65 -2.30 -3.24 -10.47
C VAL A 65 -2.03 -4.70 -10.86
N ALA A 66 -1.50 -4.95 -12.06
CA ALA A 66 -1.21 -6.30 -12.53
C ALA A 66 -0.18 -7.03 -11.65
N LEU A 67 0.79 -6.31 -11.09
CA LEU A 67 1.76 -6.87 -10.15
C LEU A 67 1.05 -7.42 -8.91
N ILE A 68 0.18 -6.63 -8.29
CA ILE A 68 -0.59 -7.05 -7.11
C ILE A 68 -1.46 -8.27 -7.42
N GLU A 69 -2.18 -8.23 -8.55
CA GLU A 69 -3.01 -9.36 -9.00
C GLU A 69 -2.17 -10.62 -9.20
N SER A 70 -1.00 -10.51 -9.83
CA SER A 70 -0.10 -11.65 -10.07
C SER A 70 0.45 -12.25 -8.79
N PHE A 71 0.72 -11.43 -7.77
CA PHE A 71 1.20 -11.91 -6.47
C PHE A 71 0.12 -12.71 -5.75
N ILE A 72 -1.10 -12.19 -5.69
CA ILE A 72 -2.23 -12.90 -5.09
C ILE A 72 -2.51 -14.20 -5.86
N ALA A 73 -2.50 -14.16 -7.20
CA ALA A 73 -2.69 -15.35 -8.04
C ALA A 73 -1.59 -16.41 -7.83
N ALA A 74 -0.36 -15.98 -7.57
CA ALA A 74 0.77 -16.86 -7.25
C ALA A 74 0.78 -17.37 -5.80
N GLY A 75 -0.28 -17.11 -5.02
CA GLY A 75 -0.36 -17.53 -3.62
C GLY A 75 0.55 -16.72 -2.68
N LYS A 76 1.08 -15.57 -3.14
CA LYS A 76 1.99 -14.73 -2.38
C LYS A 76 1.22 -13.65 -1.62
N PRO A 77 1.58 -13.38 -0.35
CA PRO A 77 0.93 -12.30 0.38
C PRO A 77 1.32 -10.92 -0.14
N VAL A 78 0.39 -9.98 0.04
CA VAL A 78 0.52 -8.56 -0.25
C VAL A 78 0.14 -7.78 1.02
N ALA A 79 1.03 -6.93 1.50
CA ALA A 79 0.75 -6.01 2.62
C ALA A 79 0.78 -4.55 2.15
N LEU A 80 -0.26 -3.79 2.50
CA LEU A 80 -0.49 -2.39 2.10
C LEU A 80 -0.87 -1.57 3.34
N VAL A 81 -0.29 -0.38 3.52
CA VAL A 81 -0.52 0.44 4.74
C VAL A 81 -0.79 1.90 4.36
N CYS A 82 -1.56 2.63 5.18
CA CYS A 82 -1.85 4.06 5.00
C CYS A 82 -2.65 4.29 3.71
N HIS A 83 -2.11 5.06 2.76
CA HIS A 83 -2.74 5.30 1.46
C HIS A 83 -2.53 4.18 0.44
N ALA A 84 -1.57 3.28 0.68
CA ALA A 84 -1.24 2.21 -0.26
C ALA A 84 -2.44 1.31 -0.62
N PRO A 85 -3.39 0.98 0.27
CA PRO A 85 -4.61 0.26 -0.10
C PRO A 85 -5.43 0.93 -1.22
N GLY A 86 -5.24 2.22 -1.50
CA GLY A 86 -5.83 2.90 -2.65
C GLY A 86 -5.50 2.26 -4.00
N VAL A 87 -4.37 1.56 -4.13
CA VAL A 87 -4.01 0.83 -5.37
C VAL A 87 -4.95 -0.35 -5.66
N LEU A 88 -5.70 -0.80 -4.67
CA LEU A 88 -6.69 -1.88 -4.83
C LEU A 88 -7.96 -1.41 -5.55
N ARG A 89 -8.08 -0.10 -5.83
CA ARG A 89 -9.22 0.51 -6.54
C ARG A 89 -9.57 -0.21 -7.84
N HIS A 90 -8.56 -0.66 -8.58
CA HIS A 90 -8.72 -1.34 -9.87
C HIS A 90 -8.32 -2.81 -9.85
N ALA A 91 -7.71 -3.29 -8.76
CA ALA A 91 -7.24 -4.67 -8.64
C ALA A 91 -8.41 -5.66 -8.59
N LYS A 92 -8.25 -6.78 -9.29
CA LYS A 92 -9.26 -7.84 -9.44
C LYS A 92 -8.74 -9.20 -9.01
N GLY A 93 -9.63 -10.03 -8.49
CA GLY A 93 -9.37 -11.44 -8.28
C GLY A 93 -9.41 -12.23 -9.59
N ALA A 94 -9.02 -13.50 -9.54
CA ALA A 94 -9.05 -14.41 -10.69
C ALA A 94 -10.45 -14.59 -11.31
N ASN A 95 -11.51 -14.25 -10.58
CA ASN A 95 -12.90 -14.25 -11.05
C ASN A 95 -13.30 -12.95 -11.77
N GLY A 96 -12.37 -12.01 -11.97
CA GLY A 96 -12.60 -10.71 -12.60
C GLY A 96 -13.33 -9.68 -11.73
N ARG A 97 -13.71 -10.04 -10.51
CA ARG A 97 -14.37 -9.14 -9.53
C ARG A 97 -13.35 -8.35 -8.72
N PRO A 98 -13.71 -7.21 -8.11
CA PRO A 98 -12.77 -6.44 -7.30
C PRO A 98 -12.08 -7.30 -6.25
N LEU A 99 -10.77 -7.14 -6.11
CA LEU A 99 -9.96 -7.99 -5.23
C LEU A 99 -10.41 -7.91 -3.76
N VAL A 100 -10.92 -6.75 -3.34
CA VAL A 100 -11.39 -6.47 -1.98
C VAL A 100 -12.85 -6.85 -1.73
N GLU A 101 -13.60 -7.29 -2.75
CA GLU A 101 -15.03 -7.54 -2.63
C GLU A 101 -15.32 -8.60 -1.55
N GLY A 102 -16.11 -8.22 -0.54
CA GLY A 102 -16.49 -9.07 0.58
C GLY A 102 -15.38 -9.34 1.59
N LYS A 103 -14.18 -8.77 1.43
CA LYS A 103 -13.04 -8.98 2.33
C LYS A 103 -12.96 -7.90 3.41
N PRO A 104 -12.54 -8.24 4.64
CA PRO A 104 -12.21 -7.25 5.64
C PRO A 104 -10.93 -6.51 5.22
N VAL A 105 -10.98 -5.17 5.23
CA VAL A 105 -9.87 -4.31 4.79
C VAL A 105 -9.81 -3.05 5.65
N THR A 106 -8.64 -2.40 5.66
CA THR A 106 -8.44 -1.07 6.24
C THR A 106 -7.49 -0.25 5.36
N GLY A 107 -7.22 0.98 5.78
CA GLY A 107 -6.41 1.97 5.09
C GLY A 107 -6.61 3.34 5.75
N PHE A 108 -5.95 4.37 5.25
CA PHE A 108 -6.03 5.71 5.85
C PHE A 108 -7.48 6.18 5.92
N THR A 109 -7.89 6.63 7.10
CA THR A 109 -9.30 6.98 7.33
C THR A 109 -9.61 8.34 6.72
N ASN A 110 -10.89 8.58 6.44
CA ASN A 110 -11.33 9.91 6.03
C ASN A 110 -11.06 10.97 7.12
N SER A 111 -11.12 10.59 8.41
CA SER A 111 -10.82 11.50 9.52
C SER A 111 -9.33 11.84 9.62
N GLU A 112 -8.44 10.88 9.39
CA GLU A 112 -7.00 11.12 9.30
C GLU A 112 -6.66 12.01 8.09
N GLU A 113 -7.33 11.80 6.94
CA GLU A 113 -7.17 12.67 5.75
C GLU A 113 -7.66 14.11 5.99
N ALA A 114 -8.78 14.26 6.68
CA ALA A 114 -9.31 15.59 7.05
C ALA A 114 -8.38 16.29 8.04
N ALA A 115 -7.80 15.55 8.99
CA ALA A 115 -6.89 16.09 10.00
C ALA A 115 -5.56 16.59 9.40
N VAL A 116 -5.14 16.06 8.25
CA VAL A 116 -3.98 16.57 7.49
C VAL A 116 -4.36 17.61 6.43
N GLU A 117 -5.64 17.98 6.33
CA GLU A 117 -6.17 19.01 5.43
C GLU A 117 -5.95 18.71 3.93
N LEU A 118 -5.79 17.44 3.55
CA LEU A 118 -5.55 17.02 2.16
C LEU A 118 -6.80 16.46 1.46
N THR A 119 -7.96 16.47 2.12
CA THR A 119 -9.20 15.86 1.61
C THR A 119 -9.59 16.37 0.21
N ASP A 120 -9.46 17.68 -0.05
CA ASP A 120 -9.81 18.28 -1.34
C ASP A 120 -8.65 18.27 -2.35
N ILE A 121 -7.48 17.76 -1.94
CA ILE A 121 -6.29 17.64 -2.77
C ILE A 121 -6.20 16.24 -3.36
N VAL A 122 -6.42 15.21 -2.55
CA VAL A 122 -6.31 13.81 -2.98
C VAL A 122 -7.31 13.46 -4.09
N PRO A 123 -6.95 12.59 -5.05
CA PRO A 123 -7.80 12.31 -6.22
C PRO A 123 -9.00 11.44 -5.84
N PHE A 124 -8.92 10.77 -4.69
CA PHE A 124 -9.98 10.02 -4.05
C PHE A 124 -9.61 9.72 -2.60
N LEU A 125 -10.62 9.36 -1.80
CA LEU A 125 -10.43 8.92 -0.42
C LEU A 125 -10.35 7.40 -0.35
N VAL A 126 -9.31 6.88 0.30
CA VAL A 126 -8.99 5.44 0.35
C VAL A 126 -10.14 4.63 0.96
N GLU A 127 -10.64 5.07 2.11
CA GLU A 127 -11.77 4.46 2.78
C GLU A 127 -13.00 4.35 1.86
N ASN A 128 -13.33 5.43 1.14
CA ASN A 128 -14.48 5.46 0.24
C ASN A 128 -14.29 4.51 -0.95
N GLU A 129 -13.11 4.49 -1.56
CA GLU A 129 -12.85 3.59 -2.70
C GLU A 129 -12.88 2.12 -2.27
N LEU A 130 -12.31 1.76 -1.13
CA LEU A 130 -12.36 0.39 -0.62
C LEU A 130 -13.81 -0.05 -0.37
N LYS A 131 -14.63 0.79 0.25
CA LYS A 131 -16.07 0.52 0.44
C LYS A 131 -16.82 0.40 -0.90
N ALA A 132 -16.55 1.30 -1.84
CA ALA A 132 -17.18 1.30 -3.16
C ALA A 132 -16.85 0.05 -4.00
N ARG A 133 -15.73 -0.64 -3.71
CA ARG A 133 -15.35 -1.92 -4.32
C ARG A 133 -15.84 -3.13 -3.53
N GLY A 134 -16.70 -2.93 -2.54
CA GLY A 134 -17.30 -4.00 -1.72
C GLY A 134 -16.41 -4.48 -0.58
N GLY A 135 -15.33 -3.76 -0.26
CA GLY A 135 -14.51 -4.04 0.92
C GLY A 135 -15.29 -3.79 2.20
N GLN A 136 -15.19 -4.71 3.15
CA GLN A 136 -15.71 -4.55 4.51
C GLN A 136 -14.71 -3.70 5.31
N TYR A 137 -14.73 -2.39 5.06
CA TYR A 137 -13.79 -1.45 5.66
C TYR A 137 -14.04 -1.29 7.16
N SER A 138 -12.97 -1.35 7.94
CA SER A 138 -12.96 -1.02 9.38
C SER A 138 -11.68 -0.27 9.75
N HIS A 139 -11.70 0.45 10.87
CA HIS A 139 -10.56 1.20 11.37
C HIS A 139 -10.56 1.24 12.91
N GLY A 140 -9.40 1.49 13.50
CA GLY A 140 -9.22 1.82 14.90
C GLY A 140 -9.28 3.34 15.14
N PRO A 141 -8.92 3.80 16.35
CA PRO A 141 -8.73 5.22 16.61
C PRO A 141 -7.70 5.82 15.65
N ASP A 142 -7.89 7.08 15.26
CA ASP A 142 -6.94 7.79 14.41
C ASP A 142 -5.53 7.76 15.03
N TRP A 143 -4.53 7.57 14.18
CA TRP A 143 -3.10 7.47 14.51
C TRP A 143 -2.67 6.25 15.33
N ALA A 144 -3.62 5.41 15.78
CA ALA A 144 -3.32 4.14 16.44
C ALA A 144 -3.01 3.04 15.41
N SER A 145 -2.19 2.06 15.80
CA SER A 145 -1.96 0.87 14.96
C SER A 145 -3.26 0.09 14.79
N TYR A 146 -3.62 -0.22 13.54
CA TYR A 146 -4.74 -1.09 13.21
C TYR A 146 -4.45 -1.85 11.92
N VAL A 147 -4.49 -3.19 12.00
CA VAL A 147 -4.17 -4.09 10.89
C VAL A 147 -5.27 -5.11 10.71
N VAL A 148 -5.66 -5.32 9.46
CA VAL A 148 -6.62 -6.34 9.05
C VAL A 148 -5.95 -7.30 8.09
N THR A 149 -6.11 -8.61 8.33
CA THR A 149 -5.55 -9.67 7.47
C THR A 149 -6.68 -10.57 6.97
N ASP A 150 -6.77 -10.73 5.65
CA ASP A 150 -7.65 -11.70 4.98
C ASP A 150 -6.84 -12.59 4.03
N GLY A 151 -6.46 -13.78 4.52
CA GLY A 151 -5.68 -14.75 3.75
C GLY A 151 -4.32 -14.21 3.29
N LEU A 152 -4.23 -13.79 2.03
CA LEU A 152 -3.02 -13.23 1.42
C LEU A 152 -2.97 -11.70 1.44
N LEU A 153 -4.10 -11.04 1.69
CA LEU A 153 -4.18 -9.58 1.71
C LEU A 153 -4.07 -9.06 3.15
N ILE A 154 -3.08 -8.22 3.40
CA ILE A 154 -2.87 -7.54 4.68
C ILE A 154 -2.99 -6.04 4.44
N THR A 155 -3.82 -5.38 5.22
CA THR A 155 -4.02 -3.93 5.15
C THR A 155 -3.79 -3.29 6.50
N GLY A 156 -3.16 -2.13 6.54
CA GLY A 156 -2.91 -1.35 7.76
C GLY A 156 -3.41 0.08 7.61
N GLN A 157 -3.97 0.64 8.68
CA GLN A 157 -4.66 1.92 8.64
C GLN A 157 -3.71 3.09 8.33
N ASN A 158 -2.58 3.19 9.02
CA ASN A 158 -1.72 4.38 9.04
C ASN A 158 -0.25 3.99 9.28
N PRO A 159 0.72 4.93 9.33
CA PRO A 159 2.12 4.60 9.50
C PRO A 159 2.43 3.76 10.75
N ALA A 160 1.72 3.98 11.85
CA ALA A 160 1.87 3.20 13.09
C ALA A 160 1.57 1.71 12.90
N SER A 161 0.75 1.38 11.90
CA SER A 161 0.36 0.01 11.55
C SER A 161 1.43 -0.77 10.78
N SER A 162 2.51 -0.10 10.35
CA SER A 162 3.55 -0.69 9.48
C SER A 162 4.27 -1.89 10.09
N ALA A 163 4.64 -1.81 11.37
CA ALA A 163 5.38 -2.87 12.03
C ALA A 163 4.51 -4.11 12.24
N GLU A 164 3.26 -3.90 12.65
CA GLU A 164 2.28 -4.96 12.86
C GLU A 164 1.89 -5.64 11.53
N ALA A 165 1.69 -4.87 10.45
CA ALA A 165 1.38 -5.41 9.11
C ALA A 165 2.51 -6.26 8.51
N ALA A 166 3.75 -6.07 8.96
CA ALA A 166 4.90 -6.87 8.51
C ALA A 166 4.98 -8.24 9.21
N GLN A 167 4.41 -8.40 10.41
CA GLN A 167 4.55 -9.65 11.17
C GLN A 167 3.96 -10.88 10.46
N PRO A 168 2.77 -10.82 9.83
CA PRO A 168 2.23 -11.96 9.09
C PRO A 168 3.08 -12.37 7.90
N LEU A 169 3.81 -11.43 7.28
CA LEU A 169 4.75 -11.72 6.20
C LEU A 169 5.97 -12.47 6.72
N LEU A 170 6.55 -11.99 7.82
CA LEU A 170 7.74 -12.60 8.44
C LEU A 170 7.48 -14.05 8.87
N LYS A 171 6.30 -14.35 9.42
CA LYS A 171 5.89 -15.72 9.82
C LYS A 171 5.77 -16.70 8.64
N ARG A 172 5.71 -16.22 7.40
CA ARG A 172 5.63 -17.06 6.19
C ARG A 172 6.98 -17.28 5.52
N LEU A 173 8.02 -16.59 5.98
CA LEU A 173 9.40 -16.73 5.52
C LEU A 173 10.23 -17.67 6.41
N THR A 174 9.63 -18.16 7.51
CA THR A 174 10.21 -19.07 8.51
C THR A 174 9.45 -20.38 8.53
#